data_AF-A0A258WM29-F1
#
_entry.id   AF-A0A258WM29-F1
#
_cell.length_a   1.000
_cell.length_b   1.000
_cell.length_c   1.000
_cell.angle_alpha   90.00
_cell.angle_beta   90.00
_cell.angle_gamma   90.00
#
_symmetry.space_group_name_H-M   'P 1'
#
loop_
_entity.id
_entity.type
_entity.pdbx_description
1 polymer ?
#
loop_
_entity_poly.entity_id
_entity_poly.type
_entity_poly.pdbx_seq_one_letter_code
_entity_poly.pdbx_strand_id
1 'polypeptide(L)'
;MTTPHHPRRIVIAGGGTAGWMTAAALARTLGPVAQVTLVESEQIGTVGVGESTIPPLVAYNRILGIAEADFMRATQATFKLGINFENWRVAGESYFHSFGGTGKDHWSAGFQHFWMNGLTRGHTVPYSEYCLELKAAEAGRFAHLPEDRMNYAYQLDSGLYARFLRGMAEADGTKRIEGKIAQVQLDGETGNIAALLLESGKRIEGDLFIDCTGFRALLIEGALRVGYDDWTHWLPCDSAIAIQTASV
;
A
#
# COMPACT_ATOMS: atom_id res chain seq x y z
N MET A 1 -29.91 -17.29 25.73
CA MET A 1 -30.32 -16.26 24.76
C MET A 1 -29.07 -15.65 24.20
N THR A 2 -28.70 -15.97 22.96
CA THR A 2 -27.58 -15.34 22.27
C THR A 2 -27.99 -13.92 21.90
N THR A 3 -27.33 -12.92 22.47
CA THR A 3 -27.50 -11.51 22.12
C THR A 3 -27.40 -11.38 20.60
N PRO A 4 -28.36 -10.74 19.90
CA PRO A 4 -28.25 -10.54 18.46
C PRO A 4 -26.94 -9.77 18.19
N HIS A 5 -26.06 -10.39 17.41
CA HIS A 5 -24.77 -9.78 17.08
C HIS A 5 -25.03 -8.67 16.06
N HIS A 6 -25.16 -7.44 16.53
CA HIS A 6 -25.25 -6.29 15.64
C HIS A 6 -23.91 -6.14 14.89
N PRO A 7 -23.93 -5.89 13.57
CA PRO A 7 -22.71 -5.60 12.83
C PRO A 7 -22.00 -4.40 13.45
N ARG A 8 -20.69 -4.50 13.66
CA ARG A 8 -19.88 -3.39 14.15
C ARG A 8 -19.86 -2.29 13.09
N ARG A 9 -20.18 -1.05 13.46
CA ARG A 9 -20.18 0.11 12.56
C ARG A 9 -18.74 0.62 12.43
N ILE A 10 -18.14 0.45 11.26
CA ILE A 10 -16.77 0.91 11.00
C ILE A 10 -16.84 2.12 10.06
N VAL A 11 -16.29 3.24 10.50
CA VAL A 11 -16.27 4.50 9.74
C VAL A 11 -14.84 4.82 9.32
N ILE A 12 -14.61 4.86 8.02
CA ILE A 12 -13.32 5.22 7.41
C ILE A 12 -13.42 6.70 7.02
N ALA A 13 -12.56 7.54 7.60
CA ALA A 13 -12.47 8.95 7.27
C ALA A 13 -11.35 9.15 6.24
N GLY A 14 -11.70 9.54 5.02
CA GLY A 14 -10.76 9.73 3.92
C GLY A 14 -10.79 8.58 2.91
N GLY A 15 -10.67 8.94 1.63
CA GLY A 15 -10.67 8.02 0.50
C GLY A 15 -9.26 7.66 0.04
N GLY A 16 -9.04 7.73 -1.28
CA GLY A 16 -7.77 7.38 -1.91
C GLY A 16 -7.38 5.92 -1.68
N THR A 17 -6.09 5.61 -1.85
CA THR A 17 -5.58 4.23 -1.69
C THR A 17 -5.79 3.73 -0.26
N ALA A 18 -5.42 4.51 0.76
CA ALA A 18 -5.56 4.11 2.16
C ALA A 18 -7.00 3.75 2.53
N GLY A 19 -7.96 4.64 2.21
CA GLY A 19 -9.37 4.43 2.54
C GLY A 19 -9.99 3.26 1.77
N TRP A 20 -9.78 3.20 0.44
CA TRP A 20 -10.41 2.17 -0.39
C TRP A 20 -9.76 0.79 -0.24
N MET A 21 -8.46 0.70 0.06
CA MET A 21 -7.84 -0.56 0.45
C MET A 21 -8.41 -1.07 1.78
N THR A 22 -8.61 -0.18 2.75
CA THR A 22 -9.19 -0.56 4.04
C THR A 22 -10.64 -1.02 3.87
N ALA A 23 -11.43 -0.26 3.12
CA ALA A 23 -12.83 -0.59 2.86
C ALA A 23 -13.00 -1.94 2.15
N ALA A 24 -12.25 -2.18 1.07
CA ALA A 24 -12.32 -3.42 0.32
C ALA A 24 -11.92 -4.63 1.19
N ALA A 25 -10.85 -4.49 1.99
CA ALA A 25 -10.41 -5.56 2.87
C ALA A 25 -11.45 -5.89 3.96
N LEU A 26 -11.98 -4.88 4.65
CA LEU A 26 -12.98 -5.09 5.69
C LEU A 26 -14.28 -5.66 5.13
N ALA A 27 -14.81 -5.08 4.05
CA ALA A 27 -16.06 -5.53 3.45
C ALA A 27 -15.97 -6.98 2.95
N ARG A 28 -14.87 -7.33 2.26
CA ARG A 28 -14.66 -8.68 1.70
C ARG A 28 -14.43 -9.74 2.77
N THR A 29 -13.67 -9.43 3.81
CA THR A 29 -13.20 -10.46 4.77
C THR A 29 -14.07 -10.57 6.02
N LEU A 30 -14.71 -9.48 6.46
CA LEU A 30 -15.61 -9.49 7.61
C LEU A 30 -17.08 -9.65 7.20
N GLY A 31 -17.44 -9.27 5.98
CA GLY A 31 -18.78 -9.43 5.44
C GLY A 31 -19.86 -8.91 6.41
N PRO A 32 -20.86 -9.73 6.80
CA PRO A 32 -22.02 -9.27 7.55
C PRO A 32 -21.73 -8.86 8.99
N VAL A 33 -20.55 -9.16 9.56
CA VAL A 33 -20.23 -8.75 10.94
C VAL A 33 -19.75 -7.29 11.03
N ALA A 34 -19.46 -6.64 9.89
CA ALA A 34 -19.02 -5.26 9.81
C ALA A 34 -19.90 -4.45 8.87
N GLN A 35 -20.36 -3.29 9.34
CA GLN A 35 -21.02 -2.28 8.50
C GLN A 35 -20.01 -1.18 8.19
N VAL A 36 -19.45 -1.21 6.98
CA VAL A 36 -18.41 -0.26 6.57
C VAL A 36 -19.02 0.98 5.91
N THR A 37 -18.67 2.16 6.42
CA THR A 37 -18.99 3.45 5.82
C THR A 37 -17.69 4.21 5.56
N LEU A 38 -17.50 4.71 4.34
CA LEU A 38 -16.35 5.54 3.98
C LEU A 38 -16.82 6.96 3.65
N VAL A 39 -16.18 7.95 4.27
CA VAL A 39 -16.42 9.37 4.05
C VAL A 39 -15.25 9.97 3.28
N GLU A 40 -15.49 10.48 2.08
CA GLU A 40 -14.48 11.16 1.26
C GLU A 40 -15.07 12.41 0.59
N SER A 41 -14.21 13.32 0.12
CA SER A 41 -14.65 14.47 -0.65
C SER A 41 -13.88 14.59 -1.95
N GLU A 42 -14.60 14.79 -3.05
CA GLU A 42 -14.01 15.00 -4.39
C GLU A 42 -13.22 16.31 -4.47
N GLN A 43 -13.47 17.24 -3.54
CA GLN A 43 -12.73 18.50 -3.42
C GLN A 43 -11.33 18.31 -2.80
N ILE A 44 -11.05 17.12 -2.25
CA ILE A 44 -9.75 16.78 -1.68
C ILE A 44 -9.08 15.81 -2.65
N GLY A 45 -8.19 16.36 -3.48
CA GLY A 45 -7.36 15.54 -4.37
C GLY A 45 -6.51 14.57 -3.56
N THR A 46 -6.37 13.35 -4.08
CA THR A 46 -5.38 12.40 -3.58
C THR A 46 -4.01 12.76 -4.13
N VAL A 47 -2.97 12.61 -3.32
CA VAL A 47 -1.60 12.57 -3.85
C VAL A 47 -1.50 11.27 -4.66
N GLY A 48 -1.42 11.38 -5.98
CA GLY A 48 -1.49 10.22 -6.87
C GLY A 48 -0.86 10.52 -8.22
N VAL A 49 0.38 10.07 -8.37
CA VAL A 49 1.09 9.84 -9.63
C VAL A 49 1.46 8.36 -9.65
N GLY A 50 1.82 7.81 -10.81
CA GLY A 50 2.24 6.40 -10.93
C GLY A 50 3.12 5.95 -9.75
N GLU A 51 2.71 4.87 -9.08
CA GLU A 51 3.24 4.43 -7.80
C GLU A 51 3.85 3.03 -7.92
N SER A 52 4.99 2.83 -7.27
CA SER A 52 5.67 1.53 -7.20
C SER A 52 5.32 0.79 -5.92
N THR A 53 5.08 -0.51 -6.03
CA THR A 53 4.66 -1.36 -4.90
C THR A 53 5.72 -2.41 -4.54
N ILE A 54 5.40 -3.31 -3.61
CA ILE A 54 6.22 -4.44 -3.18
C ILE A 54 5.38 -5.74 -3.15
N PRO A 55 6.00 -6.94 -3.14
CA PRO A 55 5.30 -8.22 -3.28
C PRO A 55 4.11 -8.48 -2.34
N PRO A 56 4.05 -7.94 -1.10
CA PRO A 56 2.85 -8.03 -0.26
C PRO A 56 1.54 -7.60 -0.93
N LEU A 57 1.57 -6.72 -1.92
CA LEU A 57 0.35 -6.35 -2.65
C LEU A 57 -0.24 -7.51 -3.47
N VAL A 58 0.60 -8.45 -3.93
CA VAL A 58 0.15 -9.70 -4.56
C VAL A 58 -0.68 -10.52 -3.57
N ALA A 59 -0.19 -10.66 -2.34
CA ALA A 59 -0.90 -11.39 -1.28
C ALA A 59 -2.20 -10.68 -0.88
N TYR A 60 -2.18 -9.35 -0.76
CA TYR A 60 -3.38 -8.54 -0.52
C TYR A 60 -4.45 -8.80 -1.60
N ASN A 61 -4.08 -8.74 -2.88
CA ASN A 61 -4.99 -9.00 -3.98
C ASN A 61 -5.55 -10.44 -3.94
N ARG A 62 -4.73 -11.43 -3.59
CA ARG A 62 -5.17 -12.83 -3.42
C ARG A 62 -6.19 -12.98 -2.30
N ILE A 63 -5.98 -12.33 -1.14
CA ILE A 63 -6.93 -12.32 -0.02
C ILE A 63 -8.29 -11.79 -0.46
N LEU A 64 -8.31 -10.76 -1.31
CA LEU A 64 -9.56 -10.18 -1.81
C LEU A 64 -10.17 -10.96 -2.98
N GLY A 65 -9.49 -11.98 -3.50
CA GLY A 65 -9.91 -12.69 -4.72
C GLY A 65 -9.87 -11.80 -5.97
N ILE A 66 -8.98 -10.81 -6.00
CA ILE A 66 -8.76 -9.95 -7.16
C ILE A 66 -8.02 -10.76 -8.23
N ALA A 67 -8.62 -10.88 -9.42
CA ALA A 67 -7.93 -11.39 -10.59
C ALA A 67 -6.85 -10.40 -11.03
N GLU A 68 -5.58 -10.82 -11.00
CA GLU A 68 -4.44 -9.94 -11.25
C GLU A 68 -4.53 -9.24 -12.62
N ALA A 69 -4.86 -9.98 -13.68
CA ALA A 69 -4.96 -9.42 -15.02
C ALA A 69 -6.02 -8.29 -15.12
N ASP A 70 -7.11 -8.38 -14.34
CA ASP A 70 -8.18 -7.38 -14.35
C ASP A 70 -7.77 -6.13 -13.58
N PHE A 71 -7.15 -6.32 -12.42
CA PHE A 71 -6.53 -5.23 -11.66
C PHE A 71 -5.48 -4.50 -12.51
N MET A 72 -4.55 -5.22 -13.14
CA MET A 72 -3.48 -4.60 -13.91
C MET A 72 -4.04 -3.81 -15.10
N ARG A 73 -5.02 -4.36 -15.81
CA ARG A 73 -5.70 -3.68 -16.93
C ARG A 73 -6.44 -2.42 -16.46
N ALA A 74 -7.10 -2.48 -15.31
CA ALA A 74 -7.86 -1.35 -14.76
C ALA A 74 -6.95 -0.21 -14.26
N THR A 75 -5.68 -0.50 -13.95
CA THR A 75 -4.77 0.42 -13.25
C THR A 75 -3.54 0.81 -14.07
N GLN A 76 -3.51 0.46 -15.36
CA GLN A 76 -2.36 0.69 -16.24
C GLN A 76 -1.05 0.10 -15.65
N ALA A 77 -1.16 -1.02 -14.95
CA ALA A 77 -0.03 -1.55 -14.20
C ALA A 77 0.97 -2.29 -15.07
N THR A 78 2.24 -2.21 -14.68
CA THR A 78 3.35 -3.03 -15.18
C THR A 78 3.92 -3.87 -14.06
N PHE A 79 4.72 -4.88 -14.41
CA PHE A 79 5.43 -5.70 -13.44
C PHE A 79 6.72 -5.03 -12.96
N LYS A 80 6.98 -5.16 -11.65
CA LYS A 80 8.19 -4.69 -10.97
C LYS A 80 9.01 -5.87 -10.48
N LEU A 81 10.31 -5.85 -10.74
CA LEU A 81 11.26 -6.88 -10.28
C LEU A 81 12.26 -6.35 -9.23
N GLY A 82 12.28 -5.04 -8.99
CA GLY A 82 13.22 -4.42 -8.06
C GLY A 82 13.32 -2.91 -8.26
N ILE A 83 14.43 -2.34 -7.81
CA ILE A 83 14.75 -0.91 -7.93
C ILE A 83 16.21 -0.80 -8.38
N ASN A 84 16.44 -0.01 -9.44
CA ASN A 84 17.79 0.39 -9.82
C ASN A 84 18.20 1.63 -9.04
N PHE A 85 19.31 1.55 -8.31
CA PHE A 85 19.89 2.65 -7.54
C PHE A 85 21.12 3.19 -8.27
N GLU A 86 20.97 4.33 -8.93
CA GLU A 86 22.05 5.00 -9.67
C GLU A 86 22.64 6.17 -8.87
N ASN A 87 23.96 6.30 -8.86
CA ASN A 87 24.71 7.38 -8.20
C ASN A 87 24.57 7.43 -6.67
N TRP A 88 24.08 6.36 -6.03
CA TRP A 88 23.88 6.33 -4.57
C TRP A 88 25.16 6.09 -3.79
N ARG A 89 26.00 5.16 -4.24
CA ARG A 89 27.27 4.82 -3.55
C ARG A 89 28.40 5.74 -3.99
N VAL A 90 28.61 5.81 -5.31
CA VAL A 90 29.60 6.65 -5.99
C VAL A 90 28.97 7.15 -7.28
N ALA A 91 29.27 8.40 -7.67
CA ALA A 91 28.81 8.94 -8.94
C ALA A 91 29.28 8.06 -10.12
N GLY A 92 28.36 7.74 -11.04
CA GLY A 92 28.60 6.84 -12.17
C GLY A 92 28.43 5.35 -11.86
N GLU A 93 28.27 4.96 -10.58
CA GLU A 93 27.96 3.57 -10.22
C GLU A 93 26.46 3.34 -10.06
N SER A 94 26.01 2.12 -10.35
CA SER A 94 24.65 1.67 -10.10
C SER A 94 24.64 0.27 -9.49
N TYR A 95 23.59 -0.05 -8.75
CA TYR A 95 23.30 -1.41 -8.34
C TYR A 95 21.79 -1.65 -8.34
N PHE A 96 21.41 -2.91 -8.53
CA PHE A 96 20.01 -3.29 -8.57
C PHE A 96 19.61 -4.01 -7.27
N HIS A 97 18.61 -3.47 -6.57
CA HIS A 97 17.97 -4.14 -5.45
C HIS A 97 16.76 -4.89 -5.99
N SER A 98 16.95 -6.16 -6.35
CA SER A 98 15.88 -7.02 -6.82
C SER A 98 15.02 -7.54 -5.67
N PHE A 99 13.83 -8.01 -6.02
CA PHE A 99 13.13 -9.00 -5.20
C PHE A 99 13.83 -10.36 -5.28
N GLY A 100 13.27 -11.35 -4.58
CA GLY A 100 13.74 -12.73 -4.61
C GLY A 100 15.03 -12.98 -3.82
N GLY A 101 15.66 -14.12 -4.10
CA GLY A 101 16.88 -14.57 -3.46
C GLY A 101 18.06 -14.56 -4.42
N THR A 102 19.28 -14.51 -3.87
CA THR A 102 20.51 -14.65 -4.65
C THR A 102 21.21 -15.95 -4.30
N GLY A 103 21.49 -16.76 -5.31
CA GLY A 103 22.17 -18.05 -5.17
C GLY A 103 21.37 -19.07 -4.36
N LYS A 104 22.09 -19.90 -3.60
CA LYS A 104 21.49 -20.97 -2.79
C LYS A 104 22.12 -21.00 -1.41
N ASP A 105 21.30 -20.87 -0.39
CA ASP A 105 21.71 -20.90 1.00
C ASP A 105 22.04 -22.32 1.47
N HIS A 106 22.83 -22.38 2.53
CA HIS A 106 22.95 -23.55 3.40
C HIS A 106 22.18 -23.27 4.69
N TRP A 107 21.67 -24.31 5.36
CA TRP A 107 20.88 -24.14 6.59
C TRP A 107 21.61 -23.34 7.69
N SER A 108 22.95 -23.37 7.69
CA SER A 108 23.80 -22.69 8.66
C SER A 108 24.35 -21.34 8.21
N ALA A 109 24.24 -20.98 6.93
CA ALA A 109 24.85 -19.78 6.37
C ALA A 109 24.21 -19.39 5.04
N GLY A 110 23.97 -18.08 4.85
CA GLY A 110 23.49 -17.53 3.58
C GLY A 110 24.53 -17.59 2.46
N PHE A 111 24.06 -17.57 1.22
CA PHE A 111 24.84 -17.67 -0.01
C PHE A 111 25.99 -16.66 -0.08
N GLN A 112 25.79 -15.45 0.45
CA GLN A 112 26.80 -14.40 0.48
C GLN A 112 28.11 -14.86 1.14
N HIS A 113 28.07 -15.73 2.15
CA HIS A 113 29.29 -16.22 2.80
C HIS A 113 30.11 -17.10 1.85
N PHE A 114 29.44 -17.95 1.08
CA PHE A 114 30.07 -18.81 0.09
C PHE A 114 30.62 -18.00 -1.08
N TRP A 115 29.85 -17.02 -1.57
CA TRP A 115 30.30 -16.13 -2.64
C TRP A 115 31.53 -15.31 -2.21
N MET A 116 31.50 -14.69 -1.03
CA MET A 116 32.65 -13.94 -0.49
C MET A 116 33.90 -14.82 -0.32
N ASN A 117 33.74 -16.05 0.21
CA ASN A 117 34.87 -16.99 0.30
C ASN A 117 35.34 -17.49 -1.08
N GLY A 118 34.44 -17.56 -2.07
CA GLY A 118 34.80 -17.82 -3.46
C GLY A 118 35.74 -16.74 -4.01
N LEU A 119 35.45 -15.45 -3.73
CA LEU A 119 36.28 -14.33 -4.19
C LEU A 119 37.73 -14.45 -3.69
N THR A 120 37.94 -14.85 -2.43
CA THR A 120 39.30 -15.04 -1.87
C THR A 120 40.06 -16.19 -2.53
N ARG A 121 39.34 -17.07 -3.25
CA ARG A 121 39.86 -18.23 -3.97
C ARG A 121 39.90 -18.04 -5.49
N GLY A 122 39.72 -16.80 -5.96
CA GLY A 122 39.81 -16.45 -7.38
C GLY A 122 38.51 -16.59 -8.17
N HIS A 123 37.36 -16.74 -7.51
CA HIS A 123 36.08 -16.62 -8.18
C HIS A 123 35.85 -15.17 -8.63
N THR A 124 35.40 -14.96 -9.87
CA THR A 124 35.27 -13.62 -10.47
C THR A 124 33.85 -13.24 -10.88
N VAL A 125 32.87 -14.13 -10.69
CA VAL A 125 31.49 -13.87 -11.15
C VAL A 125 30.80 -12.91 -10.16
N PRO A 126 30.19 -11.82 -10.65
CA PRO A 126 29.47 -10.87 -9.80
C PRO A 126 28.32 -11.52 -9.03
N TYR A 127 28.01 -10.98 -7.84
CA TYR A 127 26.90 -11.45 -7.02
C TYR A 127 25.55 -11.40 -7.77
N SER A 128 25.37 -10.39 -8.62
CA SER A 128 24.15 -10.18 -9.41
C SER A 128 23.85 -11.29 -10.42
N GLU A 129 24.87 -12.04 -10.87
CA GLU A 129 24.68 -13.17 -11.81
C GLU A 129 23.94 -14.36 -11.18
N TYR A 130 23.75 -14.34 -9.86
CA TYR A 130 23.09 -15.40 -9.10
C TYR A 130 21.64 -15.08 -8.72
N CYS A 131 21.06 -13.98 -9.22
CA CYS A 131 19.68 -13.58 -8.91
C CYS A 131 18.82 -13.52 -10.18
N LEU A 132 17.77 -14.35 -10.22
CA LEU A 132 16.88 -14.45 -11.38
C LEU A 132 16.16 -13.13 -11.68
N GLU A 133 15.54 -12.53 -10.67
CA GLU A 133 14.75 -11.31 -10.78
C GLU A 133 15.62 -10.15 -11.29
N LEU A 134 16.86 -10.06 -10.82
CA LEU A 134 17.83 -9.07 -11.30
C LEU A 134 18.13 -9.28 -12.79
N LYS A 135 18.51 -10.50 -13.19
CA LYS A 135 18.82 -10.78 -14.62
C LYS A 135 17.60 -10.59 -15.52
N ALA A 136 16.40 -10.88 -15.03
CA ALA A 136 15.15 -10.62 -15.74
C ALA A 136 14.89 -9.12 -15.91
N ALA A 137 15.16 -8.31 -14.88
CA ALA A 137 15.05 -6.86 -14.94
C ALA A 137 16.04 -6.24 -15.95
N GLU A 138 17.32 -6.65 -15.90
CA GLU A 138 18.34 -6.20 -16.86
C GLU A 138 17.97 -6.56 -18.32
N ALA A 139 17.31 -7.70 -18.52
CA ALA A 139 16.89 -8.16 -19.83
C ALA A 139 15.53 -7.59 -20.29
N GLY A 140 14.81 -6.83 -19.44
CA GLY A 140 13.46 -6.35 -19.73
C GLY A 140 12.45 -7.48 -19.96
N ARG A 141 12.56 -8.59 -19.20
CA ARG A 141 11.74 -9.80 -19.38
C ARG A 141 10.89 -10.09 -18.16
N PHE A 142 9.68 -10.56 -18.40
CA PHE A 142 8.80 -11.02 -17.33
C PHE A 142 7.89 -12.16 -17.82
N ALA A 143 7.71 -13.15 -16.96
CA ALA A 143 6.63 -14.13 -17.02
C ALA A 143 6.44 -14.73 -15.63
N HIS A 144 5.21 -15.15 -15.32
CA HIS A 144 4.97 -16.02 -14.16
C HIS A 144 5.74 -17.33 -14.34
N LEU A 145 6.32 -17.82 -13.23
CA LEU A 145 6.92 -19.14 -13.18
C LEU A 145 6.07 -20.07 -12.32
N PRO A 146 6.12 -21.39 -12.56
CA PRO A 146 5.45 -22.37 -11.70
C PRO A 146 5.84 -22.18 -10.24
N GLU A 147 4.93 -22.52 -9.33
CA GLU A 147 5.14 -22.48 -7.87
C GLU A 147 5.51 -21.09 -7.35
N ASP A 148 5.03 -20.02 -8.00
CA ASP A 148 5.30 -18.63 -7.62
C ASP A 148 6.80 -18.29 -7.53
N ARG A 149 7.65 -18.97 -8.32
CA ARG A 149 9.12 -18.80 -8.24
C ARG A 149 9.66 -17.46 -8.76
N MET A 150 8.83 -16.67 -9.44
CA MET A 150 9.20 -15.31 -9.83
C MET A 150 8.65 -14.37 -8.76
N ASN A 151 9.53 -13.63 -8.06
CA ASN A 151 9.09 -12.61 -7.11
C ASN A 151 8.93 -11.27 -7.81
N TYR A 152 7.75 -10.66 -7.66
CA TYR A 152 7.44 -9.41 -8.34
C TYR A 152 6.42 -8.59 -7.55
N ALA A 153 6.25 -7.36 -8.02
CA ALA A 153 5.21 -6.45 -7.60
C ALA A 153 4.73 -5.66 -8.83
N TYR A 154 4.11 -4.50 -8.60
CA TYR A 154 3.55 -3.68 -9.66
C TYR A 154 4.05 -2.23 -9.60
N GLN A 155 4.17 -1.59 -10.76
CA GLN A 155 3.99 -0.14 -10.87
C GLN A 155 2.58 0.10 -11.40
N LEU A 156 1.83 1.02 -10.82
CA LEU A 156 0.40 1.21 -11.11
C LEU A 156 -0.02 2.67 -10.99
N ASP A 157 -1.15 3.04 -11.58
CA ASP A 157 -1.82 4.30 -11.27
C ASP A 157 -2.64 4.14 -9.98
N SER A 158 -2.24 4.86 -8.93
CA SER A 158 -2.85 4.75 -7.59
C SER A 158 -4.27 5.31 -7.53
N GLY A 159 -4.60 6.29 -8.37
CA GLY A 159 -5.96 6.83 -8.48
C GLY A 159 -6.91 5.84 -9.16
N LEU A 160 -6.45 5.18 -10.24
CA LEU A 160 -7.19 4.10 -10.86
C LEU A 160 -7.34 2.90 -9.93
N TYR A 161 -6.31 2.58 -9.13
CA TYR A 161 -6.39 1.49 -8.16
C TYR A 161 -7.39 1.77 -7.05
N ALA A 162 -7.39 2.98 -6.48
CA ALA A 162 -8.40 3.40 -5.50
C ALA A 162 -9.82 3.29 -6.07
N ARG A 163 -10.02 3.68 -7.34
CA ARG A 163 -11.31 3.55 -8.04
C ARG A 163 -11.71 2.10 -8.28
N PHE A 164 -10.77 1.25 -8.66
CA PHE A 164 -11.00 -0.19 -8.82
C PHE A 164 -11.47 -0.83 -7.50
N LEU A 165 -10.77 -0.54 -6.40
CA LEU A 165 -11.12 -1.02 -5.07
C LEU A 165 -12.44 -0.44 -4.56
N ARG A 166 -12.76 0.81 -4.90
CA ARG A 166 -14.06 1.41 -4.61
C ARG A 166 -15.20 0.57 -5.19
N GLY A 167 -15.12 0.22 -6.47
CA GLY A 167 -16.16 -0.58 -7.13
C GLY A 167 -16.36 -1.93 -6.45
N MET A 168 -15.25 -2.58 -6.05
CA MET A 168 -15.30 -3.81 -5.28
C MET A 168 -15.94 -3.63 -3.89
N ALA A 169 -15.47 -2.64 -3.13
CA ALA A 169 -15.93 -2.39 -1.78
C ALA A 169 -17.42 -2.03 -1.74
N GLU A 170 -17.90 -1.21 -2.69
CA GLU A 170 -19.32 -0.86 -2.83
C GLU A 170 -20.17 -2.09 -3.20
N ALA A 171 -19.68 -2.95 -4.09
CA ALA A 171 -20.34 -4.22 -4.43
C ALA A 171 -20.45 -5.17 -3.22
N ASP A 172 -19.45 -5.14 -2.33
CA ASP A 172 -19.42 -5.89 -1.08
C ASP A 172 -20.16 -5.18 0.08
N GLY A 173 -20.89 -4.09 -0.21
CA GLY A 173 -21.79 -3.43 0.74
C GLY A 173 -21.21 -2.24 1.49
N THR A 174 -20.00 -1.78 1.16
CA THR A 174 -19.46 -0.52 1.70
C THR A 174 -20.34 0.65 1.28
N LYS A 175 -20.73 1.49 2.25
CA LYS A 175 -21.47 2.72 1.97
C LYS A 175 -20.52 3.90 1.81
N ARG A 176 -20.46 4.47 0.61
CA ARG A 176 -19.82 5.78 0.40
C ARG A 176 -20.72 6.92 0.85
N ILE A 177 -20.14 7.90 1.54
CA ILE A 177 -20.75 9.20 1.79
C ILE A 177 -19.80 10.27 1.27
N GLU A 178 -20.25 11.03 0.27
CA GLU A 178 -19.53 12.22 -0.17
C GLU A 178 -19.75 13.34 0.86
N GLY A 179 -18.66 14.02 1.22
CA GLY A 179 -18.70 15.26 1.98
C GLY A 179 -17.43 15.50 2.77
N LYS A 180 -17.27 16.75 3.20
CA LYS A 180 -16.19 17.15 4.10
C LYS A 180 -16.60 16.98 5.56
N ILE A 181 -15.68 16.43 6.36
CA ILE A 181 -15.83 16.33 7.81
C ILE A 181 -15.57 17.74 8.38
N ALA A 182 -16.57 18.32 9.02
CA ALA A 182 -16.47 19.61 9.69
C ALA A 182 -15.98 19.46 11.13
N GLN A 183 -16.41 18.40 11.82
CA GLN A 183 -16.08 18.18 13.23
C GLN A 183 -16.02 16.69 13.57
N VAL A 184 -15.06 16.33 14.42
CA VAL A 184 -15.00 15.03 15.10
C VAL A 184 -15.60 15.19 16.49
N GLN A 185 -16.60 14.39 16.82
CA GLN A 185 -17.26 14.42 18.12
C GLN A 185 -16.72 13.31 19.00
N LEU A 186 -16.23 13.70 20.18
CA LEU A 186 -15.76 12.77 21.20
C LEU A 186 -16.87 12.52 22.22
N ASP A 187 -16.90 11.31 22.74
CA ASP A 187 -17.67 10.95 23.92
C ASP A 187 -17.06 11.63 25.15
N GLY A 188 -17.90 12.32 25.92
CA GLY A 188 -17.45 13.16 27.03
C GLY A 188 -16.94 12.38 28.25
N GLU A 189 -17.30 11.10 28.37
CA GLU A 189 -16.89 10.25 29.50
C GLU A 189 -15.63 9.44 29.17
N THR A 190 -15.59 8.83 27.99
CA THR A 190 -14.52 7.90 27.58
C THR A 190 -13.42 8.57 26.77
N GLY A 191 -13.69 9.72 26.14
CA GLY A 191 -12.78 10.36 25.19
C GLY A 191 -12.70 9.65 23.83
N ASN A 192 -13.47 8.58 23.61
CA ASN A 192 -13.53 7.88 22.33
C ASN A 192 -14.21 8.73 21.26
N ILE A 193 -13.91 8.48 19.99
CA ILE A 193 -14.66 9.09 18.89
C ILE A 193 -16.07 8.49 18.86
N ALA A 194 -17.07 9.36 18.92
CA ALA A 194 -18.49 8.99 18.87
C ALA A 194 -19.08 9.16 17.46
N ALA A 195 -18.71 10.23 16.76
CA ALA A 195 -19.25 10.52 15.43
C ALA A 195 -18.39 11.49 14.61
N LEU A 196 -18.60 11.49 13.30
CA LEU A 196 -18.17 12.53 12.37
C LEU A 196 -19.37 13.41 12.00
N LEU A 197 -19.24 14.73 12.13
CA LEU A 197 -20.21 15.69 11.64
C LEU A 197 -19.70 16.27 10.32
N LEU A 198 -20.48 16.11 9.26
CA LEU A 198 -20.17 16.68 7.95
C LEU A 198 -20.59 18.15 7.85
N GLU A 199 -20.00 18.90 6.91
CA GLU A 199 -20.41 20.28 6.61
C GLU A 199 -21.89 20.39 6.22
N SER A 200 -22.48 19.32 5.68
CA SER A 200 -23.92 19.24 5.37
C SER A 200 -24.81 19.14 6.62
N GLY A 201 -24.24 19.04 7.82
CA GLY A 201 -24.94 18.79 9.08
C GLY A 201 -25.24 17.30 9.32
N LYS A 202 -24.92 16.42 8.38
CA LYS A 202 -25.11 14.97 8.55
C LYS A 202 -24.14 14.44 9.61
N ARG A 203 -24.68 13.76 10.61
CA ARG A 203 -23.91 13.08 11.65
C ARG A 203 -23.76 11.60 11.33
N ILE A 204 -22.55 11.07 11.42
CA ILE A 204 -22.19 9.69 11.11
C ILE A 204 -21.57 9.07 12.36
N GLU A 205 -22.34 8.21 13.02
CA GLU A 205 -21.86 7.43 14.16
C GLU A 205 -21.10 6.18 13.72
N GLY A 206 -20.21 5.71 14.59
CA GLY A 206 -19.43 4.49 14.40
C GLY A 206 -19.00 3.91 15.74
N ASP A 207 -18.59 2.65 15.72
CA ASP A 207 -18.01 1.95 16.88
C ASP A 207 -16.49 1.86 16.76
N LEU A 208 -15.97 1.94 15.54
CA LEU A 208 -14.55 2.02 15.21
C LEU A 208 -14.35 3.03 14.09
N PHE A 209 -13.34 3.89 14.24
CA PHE A 209 -12.99 4.90 13.25
C PHE A 209 -11.57 4.66 12.73
N ILE A 210 -11.39 4.76 11.42
CA ILE A 210 -10.10 4.58 10.76
C ILE A 210 -9.73 5.89 10.08
N ASP A 211 -8.59 6.45 10.47
CA ASP A 211 -8.09 7.71 9.93
C ASP A 211 -7.30 7.47 8.64
N CYS A 212 -7.89 7.84 7.50
CA CYS A 212 -7.29 7.87 6.18
C CYS A 212 -7.27 9.30 5.62
N THR A 213 -7.25 10.33 6.48
CA THR A 213 -7.33 11.74 6.08
C THR A 213 -5.99 12.34 5.61
N GLY A 214 -4.96 11.50 5.47
CA GLY A 214 -3.61 11.88 5.06
C GLY A 214 -2.91 12.72 6.12
N PHE A 215 -2.01 13.62 5.70
CA PHE A 215 -1.24 14.49 6.60
C PHE A 215 -2.07 15.38 7.53
N ARG A 216 -3.38 15.53 7.25
CA ARG A 216 -4.29 16.27 8.14
C ARG A 216 -4.54 15.52 9.46
N ALA A 217 -4.43 14.19 9.45
CA ALA A 217 -4.62 13.31 10.61
C ALA A 217 -5.80 13.76 11.50
N LEU A 218 -6.96 14.01 10.87
CA LEU A 218 -8.08 14.71 11.49
C LEU A 218 -8.60 14.00 12.75
N LEU A 219 -8.51 12.67 12.79
CA LEU A 219 -8.97 11.87 13.91
C LEU A 219 -7.84 11.68 14.91
N ILE A 220 -6.76 11.03 14.48
CA ILE A 220 -5.73 10.52 15.39
C ILE A 220 -4.89 11.64 16.01
N GLU A 221 -4.56 12.67 15.24
CA GLU A 221 -3.88 13.85 15.78
C GLU A 221 -4.89 14.93 16.13
N GLY A 222 -5.76 15.30 15.19
CA GLY A 222 -6.65 16.44 15.35
C GLY A 222 -7.60 16.31 16.54
N ALA A 223 -8.25 15.16 16.70
CA ALA A 223 -9.19 14.91 17.77
C ALA A 223 -8.53 14.25 19.00
N LEU A 224 -7.67 13.25 18.78
CA LEU A 224 -7.10 12.42 19.85
C LEU A 224 -5.72 12.88 20.35
N ARG A 225 -5.06 13.85 19.69
CA ARG A 225 -3.83 14.51 20.16
C ARG A 225 -2.66 13.55 20.44
N VAL A 226 -2.46 12.55 19.58
CA VAL A 226 -1.43 11.53 19.76
C VAL A 226 -0.01 12.06 19.59
N GLY A 227 0.20 13.07 18.75
CA GLY A 227 1.49 13.68 18.44
C GLY A 227 2.21 13.03 17.26
N TYR A 228 3.38 13.58 16.94
CA TYR A 228 4.30 13.10 15.90
C TYR A 228 5.73 13.02 16.45
N ASP A 229 6.45 11.97 16.05
CA ASP A 229 7.90 11.90 16.19
C ASP A 229 8.57 12.44 14.91
N ASP A 230 9.37 13.50 15.05
CA ASP A 230 10.07 14.11 13.92
C ASP A 230 11.40 13.40 13.62
N TRP A 231 11.55 12.89 12.39
CA TRP A 231 12.73 12.20 11.90
C TRP A 231 13.57 13.01 10.91
N THR A 232 13.32 14.32 10.77
CA THR A 232 14.12 15.22 9.89
C THR A 232 15.62 15.23 10.23
N HIS A 233 15.97 14.88 11.46
CA HIS A 233 17.37 14.72 11.89
C HIS A 233 18.09 13.51 11.26
N TRP A 234 17.36 12.53 10.72
CA TRP A 234 17.90 11.39 9.97
C TRP A 234 17.58 11.45 8.47
N LEU A 235 16.42 12.00 8.11
CA LEU A 235 15.87 11.97 6.75
C LEU A 235 15.67 13.41 6.24
N PRO A 236 16.60 13.94 5.42
CA PRO A 236 16.63 15.37 5.11
C PRO A 236 15.63 15.83 4.04
N CYS A 237 14.97 14.91 3.31
CA CYS A 237 14.06 15.27 2.23
C CYS A 237 12.66 15.61 2.75
N ASP A 238 12.15 16.81 2.44
CA ASP A 238 10.82 17.29 2.85
C ASP A 238 9.91 17.71 1.67
N SER A 239 10.43 17.66 0.45
CA SER A 239 9.80 18.23 -0.74
C SER A 239 9.93 17.29 -1.95
N ALA A 240 8.93 17.30 -2.83
CA ALA A 240 8.93 16.52 -4.07
C ALA A 240 8.21 17.27 -5.21
N ILE A 241 8.65 17.04 -6.44
CA ILE A 241 7.98 17.49 -7.66
C ILE A 241 7.71 16.26 -8.52
N ALA A 242 6.46 16.06 -8.93
CA ALA A 242 6.05 14.93 -9.74
C ALA A 242 5.44 15.39 -11.06
N ILE A 243 5.91 14.82 -12.18
CA ILE A 243 5.44 15.11 -13.53
C ILE A 243 5.39 13.80 -14.30
N GLN A 244 4.29 13.53 -15.01
CA GLN A 244 4.18 12.37 -15.89
C GLN A 244 5.02 12.61 -17.16
N THR A 245 5.82 11.62 -17.55
CA THR A 245 6.62 11.63 -18.78
C THR A 245 6.08 10.62 -19.77
N ALA A 246 6.44 10.74 -21.04
CA ALA A 246 6.20 9.67 -22.00
C ALA A 246 6.96 8.40 -21.58
N SER A 247 6.42 7.22 -21.92
CA SER A 247 7.15 5.97 -21.78
C SER A 247 8.41 6.02 -22.65
N VAL A 248 9.55 5.65 -22.05
CA VAL A 248 10.82 5.41 -22.77
C VAL A 248 10.93 3.95 -23.19
#